data_AF-A0A956SPG4-F1
#
_entry.id   AF-A0A956SPG4-F1
#
_cell.length_a   1.000
_cell.length_b   1.000
_cell.length_c   1.000
_cell.angle_alpha   90.00
_cell.angle_beta   90.00
_cell.angle_gamma   90.00
#
_symmetry.space_group_name_H-M   'P 1'
#
loop_
_entity.id
_entity.type
_entity.pdbx_description
1 polymer ?
#
loop_
_entity_poly.entity_id
_entity_poly.type
_entity_poly.pdbx_seq_one_letter_code
_entity_poly.pdbx_strand_id
1 'polypeptide(L)' 'LRVTTVAPFSPAWFELAKARPALAPALGVGTPAILAGQRASLEVADGGLTRWAPGALARFLREFEGT' A
#
# COMPACT_ATOMS: atom_id res chain seq x y z
N LEU A 1 -0.14 15.35 -1.78
CA LEU A 1 -0.50 13.93 -1.57
C LEU A 1 0.55 13.28 -0.68
N ARG A 2 0.14 12.40 0.25
CA ARG A 2 1.07 11.62 1.06
C ARG A 2 1.35 10.29 0.34
N VAL A 3 2.62 10.00 0.06
CA VAL A 3 3.04 8.71 -0.47
C VAL A 3 3.39 7.79 0.69
N THR A 4 2.86 6.57 0.66
CA THR A 4 3.21 5.51 1.59
C THR A 4 3.95 4.43 0.82
N THR A 5 5.21 4.20 1.15
CA THR A 5 6.04 3.21 0.45
C THR A 5 6.07 1.91 1.23
N VAL A 6 5.67 0.80 0.62
CA VAL A 6 5.63 -0.55 1.21
C VAL A 6 6.70 -1.42 0.56
N ALA A 7 7.44 -2.16 1.39
CA ALA A 7 8.45 -3.09 0.86
C ALA A 7 7.77 -4.28 0.15
N PRO A 8 8.25 -4.69 -1.04
CA PRO A 8 7.70 -5.82 -1.76
C PRO A 8 7.78 -7.10 -0.93
N PHE A 9 6.75 -7.96 -1.00
CA PHE A 9 6.65 -9.24 -0.29
C PHE A 9 6.84 -9.17 1.24
N SER A 10 6.67 -7.99 1.83
CA SER A 10 6.73 -7.82 3.28
C SER A 10 5.39 -8.17 3.94
N PRO A 11 5.35 -8.38 5.28
CA PRO A 11 4.08 -8.53 5.99
C PRO A 11 3.08 -7.40 5.70
N ALA A 12 3.56 -6.15 5.65
CA ALA A 12 2.73 -5.00 5.30
C ALA A 12 2.14 -5.09 3.88
N TRP A 13 2.90 -5.61 2.92
CA TRP A 13 2.44 -5.84 1.55
C TRP A 13 1.32 -6.89 1.50
N PHE A 14 1.50 -8.00 2.22
CA PHE A 14 0.49 -9.06 2.27
C PHE A 14 -0.79 -8.62 3.01
N GLU A 15 -0.64 -7.86 4.11
CA GLU A 15 -1.80 -7.29 4.80
C GLU A 15 -2.58 -6.33 3.92
N LEU A 16 -1.88 -5.50 3.14
CA LEU A 16 -2.52 -4.62 2.17
C LEU A 16 -3.26 -5.42 1.09
N ALA A 17 -2.61 -6.40 0.47
CA ALA A 17 -3.22 -7.24 -0.56
C ALA A 17 -4.46 -8.00 -0.03
N LYS A 18 -4.41 -8.46 1.23
CA LYS A 18 -5.54 -9.11 1.91
C LYS A 18 -6.67 -8.14 2.22
N ALA A 19 -6.36 -6.96 2.73
CA ALA A 19 -7.36 -5.94 3.08
C ALA A 19 -8.03 -5.33 1.85
N ARG A 20 -7.31 -5.25 0.73
CA ARG A 20 -7.82 -4.71 -0.53
C ARG A 20 -7.42 -5.56 -1.73
N PRO A 21 -8.15 -6.68 -1.99
CA PRO A 21 -7.85 -7.59 -3.10
C PRO A 21 -7.83 -6.92 -4.47
N ALA A 22 -8.58 -5.82 -4.66
CA ALA A 22 -8.59 -5.04 -5.90
C ALA A 22 -7.23 -4.41 -6.24
N LEU A 23 -6.33 -4.24 -5.26
CA LEU A 23 -4.97 -3.74 -5.50
C LEU A 23 -4.01 -4.86 -5.94
N ALA A 24 -4.33 -6.13 -5.71
CA ALA A 24 -3.43 -7.25 -5.97
C ALA A 24 -2.90 -7.32 -7.43
N PRO A 25 -3.69 -7.05 -8.49
CA PRO A 25 -3.17 -7.02 -9.86
C PRO A 25 -2.10 -5.94 -10.06
N ALA A 26 -2.25 -4.82 -9.38
CA ALA A 26 -1.36 -3.66 -9.48
C ALA A 26 -0.13 -3.76 -8.56
N LEU A 27 -0.17 -4.70 -7.60
CA LEU A 27 0.97 -5.08 -6.76
C LEU A 27 1.82 -6.20 -7.37
N GLY A 28 1.51 -6.62 -8.61
CA GLY A 28 2.20 -7.71 -9.31
C GLY A 28 3.72 -7.52 -9.43
N VAL A 29 4.44 -8.65 -9.42
CA VAL A 29 5.90 -8.72 -9.39
C VAL A 29 6.53 -8.03 -10.60
N GLY A 30 7.53 -7.17 -10.37
CA GLY A 30 8.48 -6.73 -11.40
C GLY A 30 8.44 -5.25 -11.82
N THR A 31 7.49 -4.46 -11.32
CA THR A 31 7.40 -3.02 -11.66
C THR A 31 7.22 -2.18 -10.40
N PRO A 32 8.07 -1.16 -10.15
CA PRO A 32 7.80 -0.17 -9.12
C PRO A 32 6.49 0.53 -9.48
N ALA A 33 5.43 0.22 -8.74
CA ALA A 33 4.10 0.74 -8.99
C ALA A 33 3.80 1.84 -7.98
N ILE A 34 3.63 3.08 -8.47
CA ILE A 34 2.93 4.12 -7.72
C ILE A 34 1.46 4.01 -8.06
N LEU A 35 0.65 3.62 -7.08
CA LEU A 35 -0.80 3.54 -7.18
C LEU A 35 -1.37 4.82 -6.57
N ALA A 36 -1.97 5.66 -7.41
CA ALA A 36 -2.62 6.89 -6.98
C ALA A 36 -4.00 6.57 -6.38
N GLY A 37 -4.19 6.92 -5.10
CA GLY A 37 -5.50 6.99 -4.48
C GLY A 37 -6.05 8.42 -4.49
N GLN A 38 -7.19 8.61 -3.84
CA GLN A 38 -7.89 9.91 -3.77
C GLN A 38 -7.09 10.95 -2.97
N ARG A 39 -6.60 10.57 -1.78
CA ARG A 39 -5.87 11.50 -0.87
C ARG A 39 -4.48 11.00 -0.50
N ALA A 40 -4.21 9.71 -0.68
CA ALA A 40 -2.92 9.07 -0.45
C ALA A 40 -2.52 8.22 -1.67
N SER A 41 -1.22 8.15 -1.93
CA SER A 41 -0.65 7.24 -2.93
C SER A 41 0.12 6.13 -2.23
N LEU A 42 0.17 4.98 -2.87
CA LEU A 42 0.97 3.84 -2.45
C LEU A 42 2.11 3.65 -3.43
N GLU A 43 3.30 3.42 -2.92
CA GLU A 43 4.45 3.01 -3.71
C GLU A 43 4.91 1.64 -3.22
N VAL A 44 5.30 0.76 -4.14
CA VAL A 44 5.97 -0.50 -3.81
C VAL A 44 7.43 -0.41 -4.23
N ALA A 45 8.33 -0.33 -3.26
CA ALA A 45 9.76 -0.18 -3.51
C ALA A 45 10.59 -0.75 -2.34
N ASP A 46 11.84 -1.11 -2.64
CA ASP A 46 12.81 -1.50 -1.63
C ASP A 46 13.04 -0.38 -0.62
N GLY A 47 13.22 -0.75 0.66
CA GLY A 47 13.32 0.23 1.76
C GLY A 47 11.97 0.76 2.26
N GLY A 48 10.84 0.32 1.68
CA GLY A 48 9.51 0.61 2.18
C GLY A 48 9.18 -0.04 3.53
N LEU A 49 8.02 0.30 4.07
CA LEU A 49 7.57 -0.24 5.35
C LEU A 49 7.31 -1.76 5.25
N THR A 50 7.80 -2.51 6.23
CA THR A 50 7.64 -3.96 6.31
C THR A 50 6.52 -4.38 7.26
N ARG A 51 6.08 -3.48 8.16
CA ARG A 51 4.96 -3.67 9.08
C ARG A 51 4.19 -2.36 9.23
N TRP A 52 2.87 -2.47 9.35
CA TRP A 52 2.02 -1.35 9.71
C TRP A 52 2.07 -1.12 11.22
N ALA A 53 2.12 0.15 11.62
CA ALA A 53 1.81 0.50 13.00
C ALA A 53 0.32 0.21 13.29
N PRO A 54 -0.08 -0.01 14.56
CA PRO A 54 -1.47 -0.23 14.91
C PRO A 54 -2.40 0.84 14.32
N GLY A 55 -3.44 0.42 13.60
CA GLY A 55 -4.42 1.30 12.95
C GLY A 55 -3.92 2.06 11.70
N ALA A 56 -2.63 1.98 11.36
CA ALA A 56 -2.06 2.71 10.23
C ALA A 56 -2.60 2.22 8.88
N LEU A 57 -2.79 0.90 8.71
CA LEU A 57 -3.38 0.33 7.50
C LEU A 57 -4.82 0.83 7.27
N ALA A 58 -5.65 0.80 8.32
CA ALA A 58 -7.04 1.27 8.23
C ALA A 58 -7.12 2.76 7.90
N ARG A 59 -6.23 3.58 8.48
CA ARG A 59 -6.13 5.01 8.13
C ARG A 59 -5.70 5.20 6.67
N PHE A 60 -4.67 4.48 6.24
CA PHE A 60 -4.18 4.54 4.86
C PHE A 60 -5.30 4.19 3.87
N LEU A 61 -6.07 3.12 4.10
CA LEU A 61 -7.15 2.71 3.20
C LEU A 61 -8.25 3.77 3.07
N ARG A 62 -8.66 4.41 4.17
CA ARG A 62 -9.61 5.53 4.13
C ARG A 62 -9.09 6.70 3.29
N GLU A 63 -7.84 7.09 3.50
CA GLU A 63 -7.22 8.17 2.71
C GLU A 63 -7.05 7.79 1.23
N PHE A 64 -6.73 6.53 0.96
CA PHE A 64 -6.57 6.00 -0.39
C PHE A 64 -7.91 5.96 -1.15
N GLU A 65 -8.98 5.56 -0.47
CA GLU A 65 -10.34 5.48 -1.03
C GLU A 65 -11.09 6.83 -1.01
N GLY A 66 -10.63 7.78 -0.19
CA GLY A 66 -11.26 9.09 -0.03
C GLY A 66 -12.47 9.09 0.90
N THR A 67 -12.55 8.12 1.83
CA THR A 67 -13.66 7.91 2.78
C THR A 67 -13.36 8.35 4.20
#